data_AF-A0A7S3EPW5-F1
#
_entry.id   AF-A0A7S3EPW5-F1
#
_cell.length_a   1.000
_cell.length_b   1.000
_cell.length_c   1.000
_cell.angle_alpha   90.00
_cell.angle_beta   90.00
_cell.angle_gamma   90.00
#
_symmetry.space_group_name_H-M   'P 1'
#
loop_
_entity.id
_entity.type
_entity.pdbx_description
1 polymer ?
#
loop_
_entity_poly.entity_id
_entity_poly.type
_entity_poly.pdbx_seq_one_letter_code
_entity_poly.pdbx_strand_id
1 'polypeptide(L)'
;VVLAISETIFTSFGIFNIWMDLTKMIGSRALGRLKFSQKSINQAYEPPQWLLADRYAALLKLVAIVIVFGPAAPILYYIGGCGLLLTFTTQKFALVKFYRKPPQFDEQIASQAHTVLHLLLYLRAWSAGIFYVKQALSAGSVLTLVQESPFASGLFIAALYTLFPHRIYAPQHLRNEVVLPAEEKRYHEARQSNGLDVYCFPTRRKPVAA
;
A
#
# COMPACT_ATOMS: atom_id res chain seq x y z
N VAL A 1 22.15 0.58 -13.76
CA VAL A 1 21.50 1.86 -14.12
C VAL A 1 20.34 1.65 -15.10
N VAL A 2 20.56 1.02 -16.27
CA VAL A 2 19.48 0.78 -17.27
C VAL A 2 18.27 0.02 -16.68
N LEU A 3 18.51 -1.05 -15.90
CA LEU A 3 17.43 -1.78 -15.20
C LEU A 3 16.70 -0.92 -14.15
N ALA A 4 17.38 0.02 -13.52
CA ALA A 4 16.74 0.92 -12.54
C ALA A 4 15.89 1.97 -13.25
N ILE A 5 16.34 2.47 -14.41
CA ILE A 5 15.56 3.40 -15.24
C ILE A 5 14.31 2.70 -15.79
N SER A 6 14.41 1.46 -16.30
CA SER A 6 13.25 0.71 -16.77
C SER A 6 12.23 0.44 -15.66
N GLU A 7 12.68 0.12 -14.45
CA GLU A 7 11.79 -0.06 -13.30
C GLU A 7 11.20 1.28 -12.78
N THR A 8 11.93 2.40 -12.94
CA THR A 8 11.42 3.75 -12.63
C THR A 8 10.31 4.16 -13.60
N ILE A 9 10.48 3.83 -14.88
CA ILE A 9 9.44 3.96 -15.89
C ILE A 9 8.24 3.06 -15.52
N PHE A 10 8.49 1.80 -15.15
CA PHE A 10 7.43 0.87 -14.73
C PHE A 10 6.65 1.34 -13.49
N THR A 11 7.32 1.95 -12.51
CA THR A 11 6.68 2.54 -11.33
C THR A 11 5.90 3.81 -11.67
N SER A 12 6.40 4.61 -12.61
CA SER A 12 5.65 5.73 -13.19
C SER A 12 4.39 5.25 -13.91
N PHE A 13 4.47 4.12 -14.64
CA PHE A 13 3.29 3.43 -15.19
C PHE A 13 2.35 2.92 -14.09
N GLY A 14 2.86 2.45 -12.96
CA GLY A 14 2.05 2.05 -11.81
C GLY A 14 1.24 3.20 -11.21
N ILE A 15 1.87 4.38 -11.02
CA ILE A 15 1.19 5.60 -10.58
C ILE A 15 0.16 6.03 -11.63
N PHE A 16 0.53 6.00 -12.90
CA PHE A 16 -0.37 6.30 -14.02
C PHE A 16 -1.58 5.37 -14.06
N ASN A 17 -1.41 4.07 -13.78
CA ASN A 17 -2.52 3.11 -13.73
C ASN A 17 -3.52 3.46 -12.63
N ILE A 18 -3.06 3.90 -11.45
CA ILE A 18 -3.95 4.34 -10.36
C ILE A 18 -4.75 5.58 -10.78
N TRP A 19 -4.09 6.54 -11.45
CA TRP A 19 -4.77 7.71 -12.00
C TRP A 19 -5.77 7.33 -13.09
N MET A 20 -5.41 6.40 -13.97
CA MET A 20 -6.29 5.88 -15.01
C MET A 20 -7.51 5.13 -14.44
N ASP A 21 -7.35 4.39 -13.35
CA ASP A 21 -8.47 3.73 -12.66
C ASP A 21 -9.42 4.77 -12.06
N LEU A 22 -8.88 5.84 -11.48
CA LEU A 22 -9.66 6.97 -10.97
C LEU A 22 -10.42 7.70 -12.09
N THR A 23 -9.77 7.99 -13.22
CA THR A 23 -10.42 8.66 -14.35
C THR A 23 -11.49 7.76 -14.97
N LYS A 24 -11.25 6.45 -15.11
CA LYS A 24 -12.26 5.48 -15.54
C LYS A 24 -13.45 5.42 -14.58
N MET A 25 -13.22 5.45 -13.26
CA MET A 25 -14.30 5.48 -12.27
C MET A 25 -15.13 6.77 -12.34
N ILE A 26 -14.48 7.92 -12.46
CA ILE A 26 -15.16 9.21 -12.61
C ILE A 26 -15.95 9.24 -13.94
N GLY A 27 -15.33 8.77 -15.02
CA GLY A 27 -15.95 8.66 -16.34
C GLY A 27 -17.16 7.71 -16.36
N SER A 28 -17.05 6.55 -15.73
CA SER A 28 -18.17 5.58 -15.62
C SER A 28 -19.37 6.19 -14.88
N ARG A 29 -19.12 6.96 -13.81
CA ARG A 29 -20.17 7.67 -13.07
C ARG A 29 -20.80 8.80 -13.88
N ALA A 30 -20.00 9.53 -14.68
CA ALA A 30 -20.50 10.54 -15.59
C ALA A 30 -21.38 9.93 -16.70
N LEU A 31 -20.92 8.84 -17.33
CA LEU A 31 -21.67 8.09 -18.35
C LEU A 31 -22.93 7.43 -17.77
N GLY A 32 -22.93 7.07 -16.49
CA GLY A 32 -24.10 6.56 -15.77
C GLY A 32 -25.28 7.54 -15.74
N ARG A 33 -25.04 8.85 -15.86
CA ARG A 33 -26.10 9.87 -15.94
C ARG A 33 -26.82 9.89 -17.29
N LEU A 34 -26.22 9.31 -18.32
CA LEU A 34 -26.76 9.27 -19.69
C LEU A 34 -27.50 7.96 -19.99
N LYS A 35 -27.49 6.99 -19.07
CA LYS A 35 -28.11 5.67 -19.30
C LYS A 35 -29.60 5.69 -18.95
N PHE A 36 -30.42 5.05 -19.78
CA PHE A 36 -31.88 5.05 -19.66
C PHE A 36 -32.44 3.97 -18.71
N SER A 37 -31.77 2.80 -18.62
CA SER A 37 -32.28 1.67 -17.83
C SER A 37 -31.73 1.68 -16.40
N GLN A 38 -32.60 1.54 -15.40
CA GLN A 38 -32.24 1.47 -13.97
C GLN A 38 -31.17 0.40 -13.68
N LYS A 39 -31.24 -0.77 -14.33
CA LYS A 39 -30.23 -1.84 -14.18
C LYS A 39 -28.84 -1.36 -14.63
N SER A 40 -28.80 -0.62 -15.73
CA SER A 40 -27.55 -0.11 -16.32
C SER A 40 -26.97 1.08 -15.54
N ILE A 41 -27.82 1.86 -14.88
CA ILE A 41 -27.44 2.90 -13.92
C ILE A 41 -26.84 2.23 -12.68
N ASN A 42 -27.55 1.28 -12.07
CA ASN A 42 -27.07 0.56 -10.88
C ASN A 42 -25.70 -0.09 -11.12
N GLN A 43 -25.48 -0.70 -12.28
CA GLN A 43 -24.18 -1.28 -12.65
C GLN A 43 -23.07 -0.22 -12.82
N ALA A 44 -23.39 0.99 -13.33
CA ALA A 44 -22.40 2.06 -13.49
C ALA A 44 -21.98 2.68 -12.15
N TYR A 45 -22.86 2.65 -11.15
CA TYR A 45 -22.60 3.16 -9.80
C TYR A 45 -22.15 2.09 -8.81
N GLU A 46 -22.00 0.83 -9.24
CA GLU A 46 -21.52 -0.24 -8.38
C GLU A 46 -20.06 0.03 -7.95
N PRO A 47 -19.77 0.16 -6.64
CA PRO A 47 -18.44 0.49 -6.19
C PRO A 47 -17.50 -0.72 -6.35
N PRO A 48 -16.27 -0.51 -6.87
CA PRO A 48 -15.32 -1.59 -7.05
C PRO A 48 -14.84 -2.16 -5.70
N GLN A 49 -14.35 -3.40 -5.75
CA GLN A 49 -13.73 -4.06 -4.61
C GLN A 49 -12.31 -3.52 -4.38
N TRP A 50 -11.93 -3.34 -3.11
CA TRP A 50 -10.59 -2.91 -2.73
C TRP A 50 -9.68 -4.12 -2.51
N LEU A 51 -8.81 -4.41 -3.47
CA LEU A 51 -7.78 -5.44 -3.37
C LEU A 51 -6.55 -4.86 -2.65
N LEU A 52 -6.49 -5.03 -1.33
CA LEU A 52 -5.40 -4.52 -0.50
C LEU A 52 -4.07 -5.20 -0.81
N ALA A 53 -4.07 -6.53 -0.98
CA ALA A 53 -2.86 -7.33 -1.13
C ALA A 53 -2.02 -6.92 -2.34
N ASP A 54 -2.65 -6.73 -3.51
CA ASP A 54 -1.95 -6.34 -4.75
C ASP A 54 -1.31 -4.95 -4.62
N ARG A 55 -2.02 -4.01 -4.01
CA ARG A 55 -1.52 -2.65 -3.76
C ARG A 55 -0.36 -2.68 -2.77
N TYR A 56 -0.46 -3.54 -1.76
CA TYR A 56 0.59 -3.73 -0.77
C TYR A 56 1.86 -4.30 -1.41
N ALA A 57 1.73 -5.33 -2.24
CA ALA A 57 2.84 -5.92 -2.98
C ALA A 57 3.51 -4.89 -3.92
N ALA A 58 2.71 -4.06 -4.61
CA ALA A 58 3.23 -2.99 -5.47
C ALA A 58 4.03 -1.94 -4.68
N LEU A 59 3.52 -1.51 -3.52
CA LEU A 59 4.22 -0.57 -2.63
C LEU A 59 5.53 -1.18 -2.11
N LEU A 60 5.49 -2.45 -1.68
CA LEU A 60 6.64 -3.16 -1.15
C LEU A 60 7.73 -3.35 -2.22
N LYS A 61 7.34 -3.65 -3.46
CA LYS A 61 8.25 -3.68 -4.62
C LYS A 61 8.94 -2.32 -4.83
N LEU A 62 8.18 -1.24 -4.81
CA LEU A 62 8.73 0.11 -4.99
C LEU A 62 9.73 0.45 -3.86
N VAL A 63 9.37 0.18 -2.61
CA VAL A 63 10.27 0.34 -1.46
C VAL A 63 11.53 -0.50 -1.61
N ALA A 64 11.41 -1.76 -2.02
CA ALA A 64 12.54 -2.66 -2.23
C ALA A 64 13.55 -2.10 -3.23
N ILE A 65 13.07 -1.63 -4.38
CA ILE A 65 13.94 -1.07 -5.43
C ILE A 65 14.68 0.16 -4.90
N VAL A 66 13.95 1.09 -4.26
CA VAL A 66 14.51 2.34 -3.74
C VAL A 66 15.57 2.08 -2.67
N ILE A 67 15.30 1.16 -1.75
CA ILE A 67 16.20 0.82 -0.65
C ILE A 67 17.46 0.09 -1.12
N VAL A 68 17.32 -0.87 -2.04
CA VAL A 68 18.42 -1.73 -2.51
C VAL A 68 19.32 -1.01 -3.51
N PHE A 69 18.75 -0.26 -4.45
CA PHE A 69 19.51 0.46 -5.48
C PHE A 69 19.88 1.89 -5.08
N GLY A 70 19.33 2.41 -4.00
CA GLY A 70 19.61 3.75 -3.52
C GLY A 70 21.09 4.05 -3.24
N PRO A 71 21.94 3.12 -2.72
CA PRO A 71 23.37 3.38 -2.56
C PRO A 71 24.11 3.63 -3.88
N ALA A 72 23.66 3.00 -4.97
CA ALA A 72 24.23 3.21 -6.30
C ALA A 72 23.71 4.48 -6.98
N ALA A 73 22.51 4.96 -6.61
CA ALA A 73 21.88 6.14 -7.19
C ALA A 73 21.01 6.87 -6.13
N PRO A 74 21.54 7.88 -5.42
CA PRO A 74 20.81 8.54 -4.33
C PRO A 74 19.56 9.30 -4.79
N ILE A 75 19.47 9.65 -6.08
CA ILE A 75 18.28 10.29 -6.64
C ILE A 75 17.02 9.40 -6.54
N LEU A 76 17.18 8.08 -6.48
CA LEU A 76 16.07 7.14 -6.32
C LEU A 76 15.32 7.33 -5.00
N TYR A 77 15.96 7.80 -3.93
CA TYR A 77 15.25 8.05 -2.67
C TYR A 77 14.24 9.18 -2.80
N TYR A 78 14.59 10.24 -3.52
CA TYR A 78 13.69 11.37 -3.75
C TYR A 78 12.53 10.96 -4.66
N ILE A 79 12.83 10.29 -5.77
CA ILE A 79 11.80 9.82 -6.72
C ILE A 79 10.88 8.80 -6.04
N GLY A 80 11.45 7.81 -5.37
CA GLY A 80 10.73 6.78 -4.63
C GLY A 80 9.88 7.35 -3.49
N GLY A 81 10.44 8.28 -2.71
CA GLY A 81 9.73 8.96 -1.62
C GLY A 81 8.53 9.77 -2.13
N CYS A 82 8.72 10.57 -3.18
CA CYS A 82 7.63 11.29 -3.83
C CYS A 82 6.57 10.33 -4.39
N GLY A 83 6.99 9.23 -5.01
CA GLY A 83 6.09 8.19 -5.52
C GLY A 83 5.25 7.53 -4.43
N LEU A 84 5.85 7.23 -3.28
CA LEU A 84 5.14 6.69 -2.11
C LEU A 84 4.14 7.70 -1.54
N LEU A 85 4.52 8.96 -1.38
CA LEU A 85 3.63 10.01 -0.87
C LEU A 85 2.42 10.22 -1.78
N LEU A 86 2.64 10.32 -3.10
CA LEU A 86 1.57 10.44 -4.08
C LEU A 86 0.64 9.22 -4.07
N THR A 87 1.22 8.03 -3.98
CA THR A 87 0.43 6.79 -3.91
C THR A 87 -0.38 6.74 -2.62
N PHE A 88 0.19 7.16 -1.49
CA PHE A 88 -0.49 7.21 -0.20
C PHE A 88 -1.67 8.18 -0.20
N THR A 89 -1.49 9.41 -0.67
CA THR A 89 -2.57 10.41 -0.73
C THR A 89 -3.67 9.98 -1.70
N THR A 90 -3.29 9.43 -2.86
CA THR A 90 -4.24 8.93 -3.86
C THR A 90 -5.04 7.74 -3.34
N GLN A 91 -4.39 6.76 -2.71
CA GLN A 91 -5.07 5.60 -2.14
C GLN A 91 -5.99 6.00 -0.99
N LYS A 92 -5.55 6.91 -0.11
CA LYS A 92 -6.38 7.45 0.97
C LYS A 92 -7.63 8.14 0.41
N PHE A 93 -7.47 8.98 -0.60
CA PHE A 93 -8.58 9.66 -1.25
C PHE A 93 -9.53 8.66 -1.94
N ALA A 94 -8.98 7.68 -2.66
CA ALA A 94 -9.77 6.71 -3.38
C ALA A 94 -10.60 5.82 -2.43
N LEU A 95 -9.99 5.39 -1.31
CA LEU A 95 -10.66 4.57 -0.29
C LEU A 95 -11.87 5.27 0.33
N VAL A 96 -11.78 6.59 0.57
CA VAL A 96 -12.88 7.35 1.19
C VAL A 96 -14.02 7.63 0.20
N LYS A 97 -13.72 7.83 -1.09
CA LYS A 97 -14.70 8.37 -2.05
C LYS A 97 -15.27 7.36 -3.06
N PHE A 98 -14.51 6.31 -3.39
CA PHE A 98 -14.84 5.45 -4.53
C PHE A 98 -15.10 4.00 -4.18
N TYR A 99 -14.34 3.44 -3.25
CA TYR A 99 -14.41 2.01 -2.95
C TYR A 99 -15.55 1.67 -1.99
N ARG A 100 -16.00 0.41 -2.07
CA ARG A 100 -16.92 -0.16 -1.09
C ARG A 100 -16.22 -0.25 0.27
N LYS A 101 -17.02 -0.27 1.36
CA LYS A 101 -16.53 -0.59 2.71
C LYS A 101 -15.57 -1.81 2.62
N PRO A 102 -14.29 -1.66 3.01
CA PRO A 102 -13.33 -2.72 2.87
C PRO A 102 -13.74 -3.92 3.76
N PRO A 103 -13.45 -5.16 3.33
CA PRO A 103 -13.56 -6.31 4.22
C PRO A 103 -12.63 -6.10 5.42
N GLN A 104 -12.96 -6.68 6.57
CA GLN A 104 -12.08 -6.67 7.73
C GLN A 104 -10.81 -7.44 7.36
N PHE A 105 -9.70 -6.72 7.20
CA PHE A 105 -8.40 -7.32 6.90
C PHE A 105 -7.74 -7.77 8.19
N ASP A 106 -7.17 -8.97 8.15
CA ASP A 106 -6.46 -9.57 9.25
C ASP A 106 -5.10 -8.87 9.48
N GLU A 107 -4.65 -8.85 10.73
CA GLU A 107 -3.37 -8.25 11.14
C GLU A 107 -2.16 -8.93 10.47
N GLN A 108 -2.36 -10.15 9.98
CA GLN A 108 -1.36 -10.97 9.28
C GLN A 108 -0.74 -10.28 8.06
N ILE A 109 -1.51 -9.50 7.29
CA ILE A 109 -0.96 -8.82 6.09
C ILE A 109 0.03 -7.75 6.52
N ALA A 110 -0.26 -7.05 7.62
CA ALA A 110 0.64 -6.05 8.16
C ALA A 110 1.90 -6.71 8.75
N SER A 111 1.77 -7.80 9.51
CA SER A 111 2.95 -8.46 10.07
C SER A 111 3.90 -9.03 8.99
N GLN A 112 3.37 -9.61 7.92
CA GLN A 112 4.17 -10.08 6.78
C GLN A 112 4.97 -8.96 6.13
N ALA A 113 4.33 -7.81 5.96
CA ALA A 113 4.98 -6.65 5.39
C ALA A 113 6.15 -6.12 6.22
N HIS A 114 5.97 -6.09 7.54
CA HIS A 114 7.02 -5.70 8.46
C HIS A 114 8.21 -6.64 8.30
N THR A 115 8.00 -7.96 8.25
CA THR A 115 9.08 -8.93 8.04
C THR A 115 9.85 -8.67 6.74
N VAL A 116 9.15 -8.37 5.64
CA VAL A 116 9.82 -8.02 4.37
C VAL A 116 10.58 -6.71 4.48
N LEU A 117 10.02 -5.69 5.16
CA LEU A 117 10.72 -4.43 5.37
C LEU A 117 12.05 -4.63 6.13
N HIS A 118 12.06 -5.47 7.17
CA HIS A 118 13.29 -5.80 7.89
C HIS A 118 14.31 -6.49 6.98
N LEU A 119 13.87 -7.45 6.17
CA LEU A 119 14.73 -8.12 5.20
C LEU A 119 15.37 -7.13 4.21
N LEU A 120 14.60 -6.13 3.75
CA LEU A 120 15.09 -5.10 2.84
C LEU A 120 16.17 -4.20 3.48
N LEU A 121 16.11 -3.95 4.79
CA LEU A 121 17.14 -3.19 5.51
C LEU A 121 18.46 -3.95 5.58
N TYR A 122 18.42 -5.26 5.82
CA TYR A 122 19.63 -6.10 5.73
C TYR A 122 20.18 -6.15 4.31
N LEU A 123 19.30 -6.30 3.32
CA LEU A 123 19.68 -6.34 1.92
C LEU A 123 20.33 -5.02 1.47
N ARG A 124 19.87 -3.88 2.01
CA ARG A 124 20.52 -2.58 1.82
C ARG A 124 21.95 -2.55 2.34
N ALA A 125 22.19 -3.00 3.57
CA ALA A 125 23.52 -2.99 4.15
C ALA A 125 24.48 -3.84 3.29
N TRP A 126 23.98 -4.97 2.80
CA TRP A 126 24.71 -5.85 1.89
C TRP A 126 24.97 -5.20 0.51
N SER A 127 23.96 -4.59 -0.12
CA SER A 127 24.10 -3.95 -1.44
C SER A 127 25.01 -2.73 -1.40
N ALA A 128 24.92 -1.93 -0.31
CA ALA A 128 25.86 -0.86 -0.04
C ALA A 128 27.29 -1.41 0.06
N GLY A 129 27.47 -2.50 0.84
CA GLY A 129 28.73 -3.25 1.01
C GLY A 129 29.47 -3.44 -0.29
N ILE A 130 28.81 -4.14 -1.21
CA ILE A 130 29.37 -4.51 -2.52
C ILE A 130 29.72 -3.28 -3.36
N PHE A 131 28.86 -2.27 -3.37
CA PHE A 131 29.06 -1.09 -4.22
C PHE A 131 30.30 -0.29 -3.80
N TYR A 132 30.41 0.02 -2.51
CA TYR A 132 31.53 0.81 -1.98
C TYR A 132 32.86 0.04 -1.97
N VAL A 133 32.85 -1.28 -1.79
CA VAL A 133 34.07 -2.11 -1.93
C VAL A 133 34.55 -2.11 -3.38
N LYS A 134 33.64 -2.24 -4.36
CA LYS A 134 34.01 -2.14 -5.79
C LYS A 134 34.53 -0.75 -6.15
N GLN A 135 33.92 0.29 -5.62
CA GLN A 135 34.35 1.67 -5.82
C GLN A 135 35.76 1.92 -5.23
N ALA A 136 36.04 1.37 -4.04
CA ALA A 136 37.36 1.45 -3.41
C ALA A 136 38.44 0.75 -4.25
N LEU A 137 38.16 -0.47 -4.69
CA LEU A 137 39.09 -1.28 -5.49
C LEU A 137 39.45 -0.58 -6.82
N SER A 138 38.46 0.04 -7.47
CA SER A 138 38.68 0.78 -8.72
C SER A 138 39.45 2.08 -8.53
N ALA A 139 39.40 2.69 -7.34
CA ALA A 139 40.07 3.95 -7.06
C ALA A 139 41.53 3.78 -6.57
N GLY A 140 41.97 2.55 -6.28
CA GLY A 140 43.34 2.25 -5.84
C GLY A 140 43.75 2.89 -4.51
N SER A 141 42.81 3.50 -3.78
CA SER A 141 43.06 4.23 -2.54
C SER A 141 42.75 3.35 -1.32
N VAL A 142 43.58 3.48 -0.27
CA VAL A 142 43.39 2.76 1.00
C VAL A 142 42.06 3.17 1.61
N LEU A 143 41.33 2.19 2.14
CA LEU A 143 40.03 2.31 2.81
C LEU A 143 40.08 3.37 3.92
N THR A 144 39.91 4.65 3.58
CA THR A 144 39.96 5.75 4.55
C THR A 144 38.67 5.73 5.37
N LEU A 145 38.78 6.08 6.66
CA LEU A 145 37.74 6.09 7.70
C LEU A 145 36.40 6.75 7.29
N VAL A 146 36.38 7.57 6.24
CA VAL A 146 35.15 8.17 5.67
C VAL A 146 34.29 7.13 4.93
N GLN A 147 34.91 6.09 4.36
CA GLN A 147 34.26 5.00 3.61
C GLN A 147 33.47 4.02 4.52
N GLU A 148 33.79 3.95 5.82
CA GLU A 148 33.10 3.08 6.80
C GLU A 148 31.76 3.65 7.30
N SER A 149 31.58 4.97 7.19
CA SER A 149 30.40 5.69 7.69
C SER A 149 29.03 5.28 7.09
N PRO A 150 28.90 4.91 5.80
CA PRO A 150 27.62 4.49 5.23
C PRO A 150 27.23 3.07 5.65
N PHE A 151 28.21 2.20 5.95
CA PHE A 151 27.96 0.83 6.41
C PHE A 151 27.56 0.81 7.87
N ALA A 152 28.31 1.51 8.71
CA ALA A 152 28.02 1.59 10.14
C ALA A 152 26.64 2.21 10.38
N SER A 153 26.29 3.27 9.65
CA SER A 153 24.95 3.87 9.73
C SER A 153 23.85 2.94 9.24
N GLY A 154 24.06 2.19 8.15
CA GLY A 154 23.09 1.21 7.65
C GLY A 154 22.85 0.05 8.60
N LEU A 155 23.93 -0.52 9.17
CA LEU A 155 23.87 -1.59 10.18
C LEU A 155 23.29 -1.09 11.50
N PHE A 156 23.64 0.13 11.91
CA PHE A 156 23.10 0.74 13.12
C PHE A 156 21.61 1.02 12.98
N ILE A 157 21.13 1.53 11.83
CA ILE A 157 19.70 1.72 11.57
C ILE A 157 18.98 0.36 11.57
N ALA A 158 19.54 -0.67 10.93
CA ALA A 158 18.95 -2.01 10.93
C ALA A 158 18.89 -2.61 12.35
N ALA A 159 19.94 -2.44 13.15
CA ALA A 159 19.99 -2.88 14.53
C ALA A 159 19.02 -2.10 15.44
N LEU A 160 18.91 -0.77 15.26
CA LEU A 160 17.91 0.02 15.97
C LEU A 160 16.49 -0.43 15.61
N TYR A 161 16.24 -0.78 14.36
CA TYR A 161 14.92 -1.21 13.91
C TYR A 161 14.53 -2.59 14.45
N THR A 162 15.48 -3.51 14.63
CA THR A 162 15.21 -4.81 15.28
C THR A 162 15.10 -4.72 16.79
N LEU A 163 15.85 -3.82 17.42
CA LEU A 163 15.81 -3.60 18.88
C LEU A 163 14.59 -2.80 19.32
N PHE A 164 14.10 -1.89 18.48
CA PHE A 164 12.86 -1.17 18.68
C PHE A 164 11.84 -1.62 17.62
N PRO A 165 11.22 -2.82 17.76
CA PRO A 165 10.04 -3.13 16.97
C PRO A 165 8.98 -2.15 17.42
N HIS A 166 8.86 -1.04 16.69
CA HIS A 166 7.94 0.03 17.04
C HIS A 166 6.54 -0.57 16.96
N ARG A 167 5.98 -0.94 18.11
CA ARG A 167 4.59 -1.37 18.26
C ARG A 167 3.70 -0.13 18.07
N ILE A 168 3.70 0.46 16.88
CA ILE A 168 2.67 1.40 16.43
C ILE A 168 1.51 0.58 15.86
N TYR A 169 1.01 -0.35 16.65
CA TYR A 169 -0.34 -0.85 16.45
C TYR A 169 -1.15 -0.18 17.54
N ALA A 170 -1.92 0.84 17.18
CA ALA A 170 -3.07 1.20 17.99
C ALA A 170 -3.85 -0.11 18.21
N PRO A 171 -4.19 -0.47 19.45
CA PRO A 171 -4.72 -1.79 19.76
C PRO A 171 -5.99 -2.06 18.92
N GLN A 172 -5.86 -2.89 17.89
CA GLN A 172 -6.97 -3.26 17.01
C GLN A 172 -8.05 -4.02 17.78
N HIS A 173 -7.67 -4.74 18.85
CA HIS A 173 -8.63 -5.39 19.75
C HIS A 173 -9.62 -4.38 20.36
N LEU A 174 -9.17 -3.22 20.83
CA LEU A 174 -10.03 -2.16 21.39
C LEU A 174 -10.99 -1.58 20.34
N ARG A 175 -10.55 -1.46 19.07
CA ARG A 175 -11.42 -1.02 17.98
C ARG A 175 -12.49 -2.07 17.65
N ASN A 176 -12.12 -3.34 17.63
CA ASN A 176 -13.02 -4.43 17.29
C ASN A 176 -14.02 -4.74 18.42
N GLU A 177 -13.59 -4.67 19.67
CA GLU A 177 -14.46 -4.94 20.83
C GLU A 177 -15.37 -3.76 21.18
N VAL A 178 -14.90 -2.51 21.05
CA VAL A 178 -15.64 -1.33 21.55
C VAL A 178 -16.28 -0.52 20.44
N VAL A 179 -15.56 -0.27 19.34
CA VAL A 179 -15.98 0.74 18.34
C VAL A 179 -16.88 0.13 17.27
N LEU A 180 -16.53 -1.05 16.76
CA LEU A 180 -17.31 -1.73 15.73
C LEU A 180 -18.76 -2.06 16.13
N PRO A 181 -19.04 -2.66 17.31
CA PRO A 181 -20.42 -2.93 17.71
C PRO A 181 -21.23 -1.65 18.00
N ALA A 182 -20.57 -0.56 18.42
CA ALA A 182 -21.22 0.74 18.63
C ALA A 182 -21.59 1.43 17.31
N GLU A 183 -20.73 1.36 16.30
CA GLU A 183 -21.06 1.84 14.95
C GLU A 183 -22.13 0.98 14.28
N GLU A 184 -22.06 -0.33 14.42
CA GLU A 184 -23.05 -1.24 13.83
C GLU A 184 -24.45 -0.97 14.40
N LYS A 185 -24.58 -0.77 15.72
CA LYS A 185 -25.82 -0.31 16.35
C LYS A 185 -26.31 1.02 15.78
N ARG A 186 -25.44 2.04 15.69
CA ARG A 186 -25.79 3.34 15.08
C ARG A 186 -26.24 3.21 13.63
N TYR A 187 -25.63 2.33 12.84
CA TYR A 187 -26.04 2.06 11.47
C TYR A 187 -27.42 1.40 11.40
N HIS A 188 -27.70 0.45 12.29
CA HIS A 188 -29.02 -0.19 12.37
C HIS A 188 -30.11 0.79 12.84
N GLU A 189 -29.81 1.63 13.83
CA GLU A 189 -30.70 2.67 14.34
C GLU A 189 -30.99 3.75 13.28
N ALA A 190 -29.97 4.25 12.59
CA ALA A 190 -30.13 5.21 11.50
C ALA A 190 -30.87 4.61 10.28
N ARG A 191 -30.75 3.30 10.07
CA ARG A 191 -31.49 2.57 9.03
C ARG A 191 -32.96 2.39 9.40
N GLN A 192 -33.28 2.17 10.67
CA GLN A 192 -34.65 2.11 11.16
C GLN A 192 -35.32 3.48 11.22
N SER A 193 -34.59 4.56 11.55
CA SER A 193 -35.15 5.91 11.62
C SER A 193 -35.47 6.53 10.27
N ASN A 194 -34.74 6.16 9.20
CA ASN A 194 -34.87 6.78 7.88
C ASN A 194 -35.92 6.11 6.96
N GLY A 195 -36.68 5.11 7.44
CA GLY A 195 -37.84 4.56 6.71
C GLY A 195 -37.56 4.05 5.28
N LEU A 196 -36.30 3.80 4.91
CA LEU A 196 -35.90 3.39 3.57
C LEU A 196 -35.90 1.85 3.49
N ASP A 197 -37.09 1.30 3.24
CA ASP A 197 -37.28 -0.04 2.70
C ASP A 197 -36.67 -0.11 1.29
N VAL A 198 -35.40 -0.51 1.19
CA VAL A 198 -34.75 -0.72 -0.11
C VAL A 198 -33.94 -2.02 -0.08
N TYR A 199 -34.55 -3.01 -0.75
CA TYR A 199 -34.06 -4.31 -1.22
C TYR A 199 -33.47 -5.28 -0.21
N CYS A 200 -34.35 -6.19 0.21
CA CYS A 200 -34.02 -7.58 0.49
C CYS A 200 -33.13 -8.13 -0.66
N PHE A 201 -31.83 -8.28 -0.42
CA PHE A 201 -31.06 -9.25 -1.19
C PHE A 201 -31.64 -10.62 -0.86
N PRO A 202 -32.09 -11.42 -1.83
CA PRO A 202 -32.47 -12.80 -1.56
C PRO A 202 -31.18 -13.53 -1.18
N THR A 203 -30.91 -13.60 0.13
CA THR A 203 -30.07 -14.66 0.66
C THR A 203 -30.82 -15.95 0.40
N ARG A 204 -30.52 -16.57 -0.74
CA ARG A 204 -30.78 -18.00 -0.97
C ARG A 204 -30.04 -18.75 0.15
N ARG A 205 -30.67 -18.90 1.31
CA ARG A 205 -30.34 -19.99 2.22
C ARG A 205 -30.66 -21.26 1.44
N LYS A 206 -29.62 -21.98 1.01
CA LYS A 206 -29.80 -23.38 0.62
C LYS A 206 -30.34 -24.10 1.86
N PRO A 207 -31.43 -24.87 1.77
CA PRO A 207 -31.83 -25.73 2.87
C PRO A 207 -30.70 -26.73 3.12
N VAL A 208 -30.29 -26.82 4.38
CA VAL A 208 -29.49 -27.94 4.89
C VAL A 208 -30.39 -29.16 4.76
N ALA A 209 -30.04 -30.07 3.85
CA ALA A 209 -30.62 -31.40 3.82
C ALA A 209 -30.06 -32.16 5.02
N ALA A 210 -30.99 -32.72 5.80
CA ALA A 210 -30.76 -33.67 6.88
C ALA A 210 -30.21 -35.00 6.35
#